data_AF-A0A0R3RBS5-F1
#
_entry.id   AF-A0A0R3RBS5-F1
#
_cell.length_a   1.000
_cell.length_b   1.000
_cell.length_c   1.000
_cell.angle_alpha   90.00
_cell.angle_beta   90.00
_cell.angle_gamma   90.00
#
_symmetry.space_group_name_H-M   'P 1'
#
loop_
_entity.id
_entity.type
_entity.pdbx_description
1 polymer ?
#
loop_
_entity_poly.entity_id
_entity_poly.type
_entity_poly.pdbx_seq_one_letter_code
_entity_poly.pdbx_strand_id
1 'polypeptide(L)'
;MGIGGIFANTIRKALNSVVPKKLWPKIKKRLRFAFNQRGIKLPVMCGVELERPSLSYIDHAIVIDTDFSYDLPRFIRKFKVHINAEIARARKKEQLESEEDY
;
A
#
# COMPACT_ATOMS: atom_id res chain seq x y z
N MET A 1 -11.00 13.72 48.54
CA MET A 1 -10.31 14.44 47.45
C MET A 1 -9.23 13.54 46.88
N GLY A 2 -9.45 13.01 45.68
CA GLY A 2 -8.71 11.86 45.14
C GLY A 2 -7.29 12.21 44.66
N ILE A 3 -6.32 11.41 45.11
CA ILE A 3 -4.90 11.41 44.69
C ILE A 3 -4.76 11.23 43.16
N GLY A 4 -5.78 10.68 42.48
CA GLY A 4 -5.81 10.54 41.02
C GLY A 4 -5.79 11.85 40.23
N GLY A 5 -6.33 12.95 40.77
CA GLY A 5 -6.43 14.22 40.04
C GLY A 5 -5.11 15.01 39.93
N ILE A 6 -4.29 14.97 40.97
CA ILE A 6 -3.03 15.75 41.03
C ILE A 6 -1.92 15.04 40.24
N PHE A 7 -1.80 13.71 40.40
CA PHE A 7 -0.78 12.92 39.71
C PHE A 7 -1.02 12.82 38.20
N ALA A 8 -2.28 12.71 37.77
CA ALA A 8 -2.62 12.73 36.35
C ALA A 8 -2.26 14.07 35.68
N ASN A 9 -2.45 15.20 36.39
CA ASN A 9 -2.13 16.53 35.85
C ASN A 9 -0.62 16.77 35.72
N THR A 10 0.20 16.27 36.63
CA THR A 10 1.67 16.34 36.53
C THR A 10 2.21 15.45 35.42
N ILE A 11 1.70 14.21 35.29
CA ILE A 11 2.06 13.32 34.17
C ILE A 11 1.66 13.95 32.83
N ARG A 12 0.46 14.53 32.73
CA ARG A 12 -0.02 15.18 31.51
C ARG A 12 0.84 16.39 31.13
N LYS A 13 1.27 17.21 32.10
CA LYS A 13 2.23 18.31 31.86
C LYS A 13 3.60 17.80 31.40
N ALA A 14 4.10 16.73 32.01
CA ALA A 14 5.37 16.13 31.62
C ALA A 14 5.30 15.57 30.19
N LEU A 15 4.26 14.82 29.86
CA LEU A 15 4.03 14.31 28.51
C LEU A 15 3.87 15.44 27.48
N ASN A 16 3.07 16.47 27.78
CA ASN A 16 2.90 17.61 26.87
C ASN A 16 4.19 18.42 26.65
N SER A 17 5.17 18.34 27.56
CA SER A 17 6.49 18.97 27.38
C SER A 17 7.48 18.05 26.63
N VAL A 18 7.47 16.76 26.96
CA VAL A 18 8.42 15.77 26.42
C VAL A 18 8.05 15.34 25.00
N VAL A 19 6.76 15.19 24.70
CA VAL A 19 6.26 14.78 23.38
C VAL A 19 6.72 15.72 22.27
N PRO A 20 6.45 17.05 22.30
CA PRO A 20 6.88 17.95 21.22
C PRO A 20 8.40 18.15 21.18
N LYS A 21 9.08 18.16 22.33
CA LYS A 21 10.53 18.48 22.38
C LYS A 21 11.45 17.31 22.08
N LYS A 22 11.08 16.07 22.46
CA LYS A 22 11.97 14.90 22.35
C LYS A 22 11.40 13.78 21.47
N LEU A 23 10.10 13.51 21.57
CA LEU A 23 9.48 12.37 20.87
C LEU A 23 9.18 12.70 19.41
N TRP A 24 8.53 13.84 19.16
CA TRP A 24 8.17 14.32 17.82
C TRP A 24 9.36 14.45 16.87
N PRO A 25 10.50 15.08 17.24
CA PRO A 25 11.66 15.17 16.35
C PRO A 25 12.29 13.80 16.06
N LYS A 26 12.30 12.87 17.02
CA LYS A 26 12.79 11.51 16.78
C LYS A 26 11.88 10.76 15.80
N ILE A 27 10.56 10.87 15.97
CA ILE A 27 9.56 10.28 15.07
C ILE A 27 9.68 10.89 13.67
N LYS A 28 9.73 12.22 13.56
CA LYS A 28 9.90 12.94 12.29
C LYS A 28 11.20 12.55 11.58
N LYS A 29 12.31 12.37 12.32
CA LYS A 29 13.59 11.91 11.75
C LYS A 29 13.50 10.48 11.23
N ARG A 30 12.83 9.57 11.96
CA ARG A 30 12.60 8.18 11.51
C ARG A 30 11.65 8.10 10.32
N LEU A 31 10.59 8.90 10.30
CA LEU A 31 9.68 9.03 9.17
C LEU A 31 10.42 9.56 7.94
N ARG A 32 11.15 10.67 8.08
CA ARG A 32 11.96 11.23 6.98
C ARG A 32 13.00 10.24 6.47
N PHE A 33 13.63 9.48 7.37
CA PHE A 33 14.58 8.43 6.99
C PHE A 33 13.90 7.28 6.25
N ALA A 34 12.74 6.81 6.73
CA ALA A 34 11.96 5.78 6.04
C ALA A 34 11.53 6.25 4.65
N PHE A 35 11.02 7.47 4.52
CA PHE A 35 10.66 8.08 3.24
C PHE A 35 11.87 8.25 2.31
N ASN A 36 12.99 8.77 2.80
CA ASN A 36 14.16 9.06 1.96
C ASN A 36 14.99 7.82 1.61
N GLN A 37 15.16 6.87 2.54
CA GLN A 37 16.00 5.68 2.28
C GLN A 37 15.23 4.51 1.69
N ARG A 38 13.95 4.32 2.06
CA ARG A 38 13.14 3.21 1.51
C ARG A 38 12.25 3.64 0.35
N GLY A 39 12.08 4.95 0.13
CA GLY A 39 11.01 5.47 -0.71
C GLY A 39 9.64 5.19 -0.08
N ILE A 40 8.59 5.86 -0.57
CA ILE A 40 7.24 5.34 -0.42
C ILE A 40 7.16 4.15 -1.37
N LYS A 41 7.47 2.95 -0.91
CA LYS A 41 7.16 1.74 -1.67
C LYS A 41 5.66 1.53 -1.62
N LEU A 42 4.97 2.12 -2.58
CA LEU A 42 3.57 1.79 -2.86
C LEU A 42 3.49 0.31 -3.27
N PRO A 43 2.38 -0.39 -2.94
CA PRO A 43 2.24 -1.80 -3.25
C PRO A 43 2.33 -2.02 -4.77
N VAL A 44 3.21 -2.94 -5.18
CA VAL A 44 3.38 -3.34 -6.58
C VAL A 44 2.16 -4.16 -6.98
N MET A 45 1.28 -3.60 -7.81
CA MET A 45 0.08 -4.28 -8.30
C MET A 45 0.37 -4.87 -9.68
N CYS A 46 0.35 -6.20 -9.81
CA CYS A 46 0.28 -6.92 -11.09
C CYS A 46 1.27 -6.48 -12.20
N GLY A 47 2.51 -6.12 -11.86
CA GLY A 47 3.53 -5.70 -12.85
C GLY A 47 3.51 -4.20 -13.18
N VAL A 48 2.75 -3.41 -12.42
CA VAL A 48 2.86 -1.96 -12.38
C VAL A 48 3.94 -1.60 -11.36
N GLU A 49 5.01 -0.97 -11.82
CA GLU A 49 6.04 -0.37 -10.97
C GLU A 49 5.75 1.12 -10.84
N LEU A 50 5.76 1.62 -9.61
CA LEU A 50 5.44 3.02 -9.32
C LEU A 50 6.75 3.79 -9.18
N GLU A 51 6.93 4.81 -10.00
CA GLU A 51 8.14 5.60 -10.11
C GLU A 51 7.91 7.01 -9.59
N ARG A 52 8.96 7.58 -8.97
CA ARG A 52 9.01 8.98 -8.53
C ARG A 52 7.76 9.44 -7.75
N PRO A 53 7.34 8.74 -6.68
CA PRO A 53 6.21 9.17 -5.87
C PRO A 53 6.52 10.52 -5.20
N SER A 54 5.63 11.47 -5.38
CA SER A 54 5.62 12.77 -4.73
C SER A 54 4.31 12.96 -3.98
N LEU A 55 4.36 13.77 -2.93
CA LEU A 55 3.25 13.88 -1.98
C LEU A 55 3.04 15.36 -1.66
N SER A 56 1.86 15.85 -2.00
CA SER A 56 1.44 17.22 -1.78
C SER A 56 0.28 17.24 -0.77
N TYR A 57 0.40 18.13 0.21
CA TYR A 57 -0.64 18.35 1.21
C TYR A 57 -1.46 19.56 0.78
N ILE A 58 -2.74 19.35 0.58
CA ILE A 58 -3.73 20.40 0.33
C ILE A 58 -4.72 20.42 1.51
N ASP A 59 -5.50 21.48 1.63
CA ASP A 59 -6.43 21.60 2.75
C ASP A 59 -7.39 20.40 2.77
N HIS A 60 -7.41 19.68 3.89
CA HIS A 60 -8.15 18.42 4.11
C HIS A 60 -7.87 17.23 3.17
N ALA A 61 -6.81 17.24 2.36
CA ALA A 61 -6.48 16.11 1.49
C ALA A 61 -4.97 15.88 1.30
N ILE A 62 -4.61 14.63 1.01
CA ILE A 62 -3.27 14.21 0.65
C ILE A 62 -3.32 13.78 -0.80
N VAL A 63 -2.57 14.48 -1.65
CA VAL A 63 -2.42 14.15 -3.07
C VAL A 63 -1.11 13.38 -3.22
N ILE A 64 -1.19 12.23 -3.88
CA ILE A 64 -0.06 11.35 -4.14
C ILE A 64 0.11 11.29 -5.65
N ASP A 65 1.09 12.02 -6.17
CA ASP A 65 1.43 12.02 -7.58
C ASP A 65 2.56 11.02 -7.80
N THR A 66 2.34 10.03 -8.65
CA THR A 66 3.35 9.01 -8.97
C THR A 66 3.27 8.69 -10.45
N ASP A 67 4.43 8.57 -11.07
CA ASP A 67 4.52 7.95 -12.38
C ASP A 67 4.37 6.45 -12.22
N PHE A 68 4.01 5.76 -13.30
CA PHE A 68 3.99 4.31 -13.32
C PHE A 68 4.61 3.78 -14.60
N SER A 69 5.37 2.70 -14.46
CA SER A 69 5.87 1.87 -15.54
C SER A 69 5.16 0.52 -15.50
N TYR A 70 4.89 -0.03 -16.68
CA TYR A 70 4.14 -1.27 -16.81
C TYR A 70 4.96 -2.32 -17.56
N ASP A 71 5.12 -3.49 -16.93
CA ASP A 71 5.76 -4.65 -17.56
C ASP A 71 4.79 -5.32 -18.54
N LEU A 72 4.70 -4.71 -19.73
CA LEU A 72 3.86 -5.17 -20.82
C LEU A 72 4.22 -6.59 -21.30
N PRO A 73 5.51 -6.98 -21.45
CA PRO A 73 5.88 -8.35 -21.81
C PRO A 73 5.34 -9.40 -20.83
N ARG A 74 5.44 -9.13 -19.52
CA ARG A 74 4.95 -10.03 -18.49
C ARG A 74 3.43 -10.12 -18.47
N PHE A 75 2.75 -8.99 -18.73
CA PHE A 75 1.30 -8.98 -18.91
C PHE A 75 0.88 -9.86 -20.08
N ILE A 76 1.45 -9.64 -21.27
CA ILE A 76 1.11 -10.39 -22.48
C ILE A 76 1.33 -11.90 -22.25
N ARG A 77 2.41 -12.29 -21.58
CA ARG A 77 2.67 -13.69 -21.25
C ARG A 77 1.58 -14.28 -20.37
N LYS A 78 1.21 -13.61 -19.28
CA LYS A 78 0.14 -14.07 -18.38
C LYS A 78 -1.21 -14.10 -19.09
N PHE A 79 -1.50 -13.10 -19.90
CA PHE A 79 -2.73 -13.01 -20.68
C PHE A 79 -2.86 -14.19 -21.65
N LYS A 80 -1.81 -14.50 -22.42
CA LYS A 80 -1.81 -15.67 -23.32
C LYS A 80 -2.05 -16.99 -22.57
N VAL A 81 -1.39 -17.18 -21.42
CA VAL A 81 -1.60 -18.37 -20.59
C VAL A 81 -3.05 -18.46 -20.09
N HIS A 82 -3.63 -17.34 -19.68
CA HIS A 82 -5.01 -17.29 -19.22
C HIS A 82 -6.00 -17.62 -20.34
N ILE A 83 -5.85 -17.01 -21.52
CA ILE A 83 -6.68 -17.29 -22.70
C ILE A 83 -6.58 -18.77 -23.10
N ASN A 84 -5.37 -19.33 -23.15
CA ASN A 84 -5.20 -20.74 -23.48
C ASN A 84 -5.89 -21.67 -22.47
N ALA A 85 -5.85 -21.32 -21.17
CA ALA A 85 -6.53 -22.07 -20.13
C ALA A 85 -8.06 -21.98 -20.27
N GLU A 86 -8.61 -20.82 -20.62
CA GLU A 86 -10.04 -20.66 -20.93
C GLU A 86 -10.46 -21.48 -22.15
N ILE A 87 -9.71 -21.41 -23.25
CA ILE A 87 -9.99 -22.20 -24.45
C ILE A 87 -9.97 -23.70 -24.14
N ALA A 88 -9.02 -24.16 -23.33
CA ALA A 88 -8.95 -25.56 -22.91
C ALA A 88 -10.15 -25.97 -22.03
N ARG A 89 -10.65 -25.07 -21.17
CA ARG A 89 -11.86 -25.32 -20.37
C ARG A 89 -13.11 -25.37 -21.23
N ALA A 90 -13.24 -24.46 -22.19
CA ALA A 90 -14.36 -24.43 -23.13
C ALA A 90 -14.42 -25.73 -23.95
N ARG A 91 -13.29 -26.15 -24.54
CA ARG A 91 -13.20 -27.40 -25.31
C ARG A 91 -13.52 -28.64 -24.47
N LYS A 92 -13.05 -28.70 -23.22
CA LYS A 92 -13.39 -29.81 -22.31
C LYS A 92 -14.88 -29.85 -22.01
N LYS A 93 -15.52 -28.68 -21.87
CA LYS A 93 -16.96 -28.59 -21.63
C LYS A 93 -17.76 -29.09 -22.83
N GLU A 94 -17.37 -28.69 -24.04
CA GLU A 94 -17.97 -29.18 -25.29
C GLU A 94 -17.83 -30.70 -25.46
N GLN A 95 -16.67 -31.27 -25.08
CA GLN A 95 -16.45 -32.72 -25.13
C GLN A 95 -17.33 -33.49 -24.14
N LEU A 96 -17.46 -33.01 -22.91
CA LEU A 96 -18.34 -33.60 -21.90
C LEU A 96 -19.82 -33.55 -22.32
N GLU A 97 -20.28 -32.42 -22.87
CA GLU A 97 -21.65 -32.30 -23.39
C GLU A 97 -21.89 -33.26 -24.56
N SER A 98 -20.89 -33.51 -25.41
CA SER A 98 -21.01 -34.48 -26.52
C SER A 98 -20.97 -35.96 -26.10
N GLU A 99 -20.36 -36.28 -24.95
CA GLU A 99 -20.31 -37.65 -24.41
C GLU A 99 -21.57 -38.00 -23.58
N GLU A 100 -22.25 -37.00 -23.01
CA GLU A 100 -23.51 -37.19 -22.26
C GLU A 100 -24.74 -37.36 -23.16
N ASP A 101 -24.66 -36.94 -24.43
CA ASP A 101 -25.73 -37.06 -25.44
C ASP A 101 -25.80 -38.45 -26.14
N TYR A 102 -24.97 -39.42 -25.71
CA TYR A 102 -24.93 -40.80 -26.22
C TYR A 102 -25.41 -41.87 -25.21
#